data_AF-W7UFD2-F1
#
_entry.id   AF-W7UFD2-F1
#
_cell.length_a   1.000
_cell.length_b   1.000
_cell.length_c   1.000
_cell.angle_alpha   90.00
_cell.angle_beta   90.00
_cell.angle_gamma   90.00
#
_symmetry.space_group_name_H-M   'P 1'
#
loop_
_entity.id
_entity.type
_entity.pdbx_description
1 polymer ?
#
loop_
_entity_poly.entity_id
_entity_poly.type
_entity_poly.pdbx_seq_one_letter_code
_entity_poly.pdbx_strand_id
1 'polypeptide(L)'
;MKKFLYTAFLLAVSCVFCFGCAKKESKTDSESTIQATSQPFTDREVTDTTGTFVFDKAGILSADDLKACNNYAGWLYNEKLINAAVITVSNLDGKTPYDYAAEEFGKIYEGKGSGLVILINNETDEDVIYKTGACFSVIDQKTQDNALFWATKDFVSKDYRKGIMRLLQLGEVCPSHIIDNAQVFEYDRVAALEKALASCKSDVTLLATLNGSSVKNEDILKDYYKRRYSLGNGIMLMIDTKSGSMIAYSDEKLSSGLEAALKDATALTAKKDYFGAVNKIIEVLDGKKAS
;
A
#
# COMPACT_ATOMS: atom_id res chain seq x y z
N MET A 1 -34.51 -15.06 -19.32
CA MET A 1 -33.25 -14.87 -20.06
C MET A 1 -33.14 -13.41 -20.50
N LYS A 2 -32.40 -12.58 -19.76
CA LYS A 2 -32.02 -11.22 -20.15
C LYS A 2 -30.55 -11.05 -19.77
N LYS A 3 -29.69 -10.90 -20.77
CA LYS A 3 -28.25 -10.66 -20.63
C LYS A 3 -28.06 -9.18 -20.27
N PHE A 4 -27.42 -8.91 -19.13
CA PHE A 4 -26.92 -7.58 -18.79
C PHE A 4 -25.49 -7.45 -19.32
N LEU A 5 -25.29 -6.52 -20.24
CA LEU A 5 -23.98 -6.05 -20.69
C LEU A 5 -23.47 -5.03 -19.66
N TYR A 6 -22.35 -5.35 -19.01
CA TYR A 6 -21.57 -4.38 -18.25
C TYR A 6 -20.53 -3.76 -19.19
N THR A 7 -20.69 -2.48 -19.52
CA THR A 7 -19.70 -1.70 -20.25
C THR A 7 -18.77 -1.04 -19.24
N ALA A 8 -17.49 -1.42 -19.26
CA ALA A 8 -16.42 -0.76 -18.51
C ALA A 8 -16.05 0.56 -19.19
N PHE A 9 -16.00 1.65 -18.42
CA PHE A 9 -15.43 2.92 -18.85
C PHE A 9 -13.96 2.96 -18.42
N LEU A 10 -13.05 2.80 -19.39
CA LEU A 10 -11.63 3.11 -19.27
C LEU A 10 -11.44 4.56 -19.75
N LEU A 11 -11.01 5.45 -18.86
CA LEU A 11 -10.54 6.78 -19.23
C LEU A 11 -9.02 6.79 -19.05
N ALA A 12 -8.32 6.54 -20.15
CA ALA A 12 -6.88 6.73 -20.27
C ALA A 12 -6.60 8.21 -20.49
N VAL A 13 -5.82 8.83 -19.61
CA VAL A 13 -5.15 10.11 -19.88
C VAL A 13 -3.66 9.81 -19.92
N SER A 14 -3.17 9.60 -21.14
CA SER A 14 -1.76 9.43 -21.46
C SER A 14 -1.11 10.81 -21.64
N CYS A 15 -0.19 11.17 -20.75
CA CYS A 15 0.82 12.20 -21.03
C CYS A 15 2.17 11.50 -21.20
N VAL A 16 2.57 11.30 -22.44
CA VAL A 16 3.90 10.84 -22.84
C VAL A 16 4.75 12.09 -23.07
N PHE A 17 5.88 12.23 -22.37
CA PHE A 17 6.95 13.15 -22.75
C PHE A 17 8.14 12.35 -23.27
N CYS A 18 8.43 12.50 -24.56
CA CYS A 18 9.60 11.96 -25.23
C CYS A 18 10.78 12.94 -25.06
N PHE A 19 11.94 12.48 -24.62
CA PHE A 19 13.20 13.22 -24.77
C PHE A 19 14.07 12.56 -25.86
N GLY A 20 13.97 13.08 -27.08
CA GLY A 20 14.87 12.82 -28.19
C GLY A 20 15.61 14.10 -28.58
N CYS A 21 16.95 14.06 -28.64
CA CYS A 21 17.79 15.20 -28.99
C CYS A 21 17.62 15.65 -30.45
N ALA A 22 17.32 16.94 -30.66
CA ALA A 22 17.65 17.68 -31.88
C ALA A 22 17.98 19.16 -31.57
N LYS A 23 19.15 19.63 -32.00
CA LYS A 23 19.58 21.03 -31.92
C LYS A 23 18.90 21.87 -33.01
N LYS A 24 18.16 22.95 -32.65
CA LYS A 24 18.54 24.38 -32.86
C LYS A 24 17.44 25.37 -32.41
N GLU A 25 17.86 26.29 -31.52
CA GLU A 25 17.44 27.69 -31.25
C GLU A 25 16.01 28.07 -30.80
N SER A 26 15.96 28.30 -29.48
CA SER A 26 15.31 29.37 -28.70
C SER A 26 13.80 29.63 -28.87
N LYS A 27 13.04 29.16 -27.87
CA LYS A 27 12.20 30.01 -27.02
C LYS A 27 12.22 29.46 -25.60
N THR A 28 12.35 30.38 -24.65
CA THR A 28 12.54 30.14 -23.22
C THR A 28 11.26 29.54 -22.62
N ASP A 29 11.14 28.22 -22.64
CA ASP A 29 10.24 27.50 -21.75
C ASP A 29 11.05 27.11 -20.51
N SER A 30 10.62 27.64 -19.37
CA SER A 30 11.15 27.30 -18.07
C SER A 30 10.92 25.81 -17.81
N GLU A 31 11.90 24.99 -18.15
CA GLU A 31 12.06 23.65 -17.58
C GLU A 31 12.03 23.81 -16.06
N SER A 32 10.96 23.36 -15.41
CA SER A 32 10.98 23.16 -13.97
C SER A 32 11.96 22.02 -13.72
N THR A 33 13.24 22.38 -13.56
CA THR A 33 14.25 21.46 -13.06
C THR A 33 13.73 21.00 -11.70
N ILE A 34 13.22 19.77 -11.62
CA ILE A 34 12.90 19.14 -10.35
C ILE A 34 14.23 19.08 -9.62
N GLN A 35 14.44 20.01 -8.70
CA GLN A 35 15.63 20.03 -7.87
C GLN A 35 15.49 18.86 -6.90
N ALA A 36 15.98 17.69 -7.32
CA ALA A 36 16.03 16.51 -6.48
C ALA A 36 16.82 16.88 -5.22
N THR A 37 16.14 16.92 -4.08
CA THR A 37 16.81 17.14 -2.81
C THR A 37 17.69 15.93 -2.52
N SER A 38 18.90 16.16 -2.00
CA SER A 38 19.75 15.07 -1.53
C SER A 38 19.00 14.32 -0.44
N GLN A 39 18.56 13.09 -0.73
CA GLN A 39 17.87 12.28 0.26
C GLN A 39 18.90 11.35 0.92
N PRO A 40 19.31 11.61 2.18
CA PRO A 40 20.11 10.67 2.93
C PRO A 40 19.36 9.34 2.97
N PHE A 41 20.08 8.27 2.66
CA PHE A 41 19.55 6.92 2.72
C PHE A 41 20.06 6.26 3.99
N THR A 42 19.16 5.66 4.75
CA THR A 42 19.49 4.88 5.94
C THR A 42 18.74 3.56 5.84
N ASP A 43 19.47 2.44 5.95
CA ASP A 43 18.85 1.13 6.05
C ASP A 43 18.00 1.06 7.31
N ARG A 44 16.79 0.50 7.18
CA ARG A 44 16.01 0.09 8.34
C ARG A 44 16.51 -1.26 8.82
N GLU A 45 16.82 -1.35 10.10
CA GLU A 45 17.00 -2.65 10.74
C GLU A 45 15.63 -3.33 10.87
N VAL A 46 15.49 -4.48 10.20
CA VAL A 46 14.29 -5.32 10.22
C VAL A 46 14.68 -6.74 10.61
N THR A 47 13.77 -7.45 11.27
CA THR A 47 13.96 -8.86 11.59
C THR A 47 13.86 -9.72 10.32
N ASP A 48 14.44 -10.91 10.38
CA ASP A 48 14.25 -11.90 9.32
C ASP A 48 12.75 -12.22 9.15
N THR A 49 12.29 -12.25 7.91
CA THR A 49 10.90 -12.58 7.57
C THR A 49 10.79 -13.98 6.99
N THR A 50 9.64 -14.62 7.22
CA THR A 50 9.25 -15.82 6.46
C THR A 50 8.44 -15.40 5.23
N GLY A 51 8.65 -16.07 4.10
CA GLY A 51 7.94 -15.81 2.84
C GLY A 51 8.82 -15.19 1.77
N THR A 52 8.30 -15.15 0.55
CA THR A 52 8.96 -14.62 -0.64
C THR A 52 8.24 -13.37 -1.12
N PHE A 53 8.95 -12.25 -1.08
CA PHE A 53 8.49 -10.93 -1.49
C PHE A 53 9.37 -10.32 -2.58
N VAL A 54 10.57 -10.87 -2.77
CA VAL A 54 11.49 -10.52 -3.86
C VAL A 54 11.56 -11.68 -4.85
N PHE A 55 11.22 -11.41 -6.10
CA PHE A 55 11.20 -12.35 -7.21
C PHE A 55 12.28 -11.93 -8.21
N ASP A 56 13.52 -12.35 -7.96
CA ASP A 56 14.68 -11.99 -8.80
C ASP A 56 14.75 -12.85 -10.08
N LYS A 57 13.84 -12.62 -11.03
CA LYS A 57 13.79 -13.41 -12.28
C LYS A 57 14.92 -13.01 -13.25
N ALA A 58 15.50 -11.83 -13.10
CA ALA A 58 16.65 -11.39 -13.89
C ALA A 58 18.01 -11.86 -13.34
N GLY A 59 18.06 -12.36 -12.09
CA GLY A 59 19.30 -12.83 -11.46
C GLY A 59 20.31 -11.72 -11.20
N ILE A 60 19.84 -10.51 -10.86
CA ILE A 60 20.68 -9.33 -10.66
C ILE A 60 21.06 -9.09 -9.19
N LEU A 61 20.45 -9.82 -8.25
CA LEU A 61 20.71 -9.67 -6.83
C LEU A 61 21.66 -10.74 -6.31
N SER A 62 22.57 -10.34 -5.42
CA SER A 62 23.31 -11.31 -4.60
C SER A 62 22.38 -11.96 -3.57
N ALA A 63 22.80 -13.08 -2.98
CA ALA A 63 22.01 -13.76 -1.95
C ALA A 63 21.75 -12.85 -0.72
N ASP A 64 22.75 -12.04 -0.34
CA ASP A 64 22.65 -11.11 0.79
C ASP A 64 21.70 -9.94 0.46
N ASP A 65 21.77 -9.40 -0.76
CA ASP A 65 20.87 -8.32 -1.20
C ASP A 65 19.43 -8.81 -1.32
N LEU A 66 19.23 -10.00 -1.87
CA LEU A 66 17.92 -10.64 -1.94
C LEU A 66 17.34 -10.82 -0.54
N LYS A 67 18.12 -11.37 0.40
CA LYS A 67 17.67 -11.55 1.80
C LYS A 67 17.29 -10.21 2.44
N ALA A 68 18.14 -9.19 2.30
CA ALA A 68 17.91 -7.89 2.91
C ALA A 68 16.65 -7.20 2.35
N CYS A 69 16.48 -7.19 1.02
CA CYS A 69 15.29 -6.64 0.38
C CYS A 69 14.03 -7.43 0.74
N ASN A 70 14.13 -8.77 0.82
CA ASN A 70 13.01 -9.64 1.17
C ASN A 70 12.53 -9.40 2.60
N ASN A 71 13.47 -9.28 3.55
CA ASN A 71 13.14 -8.93 4.94
C ASN A 71 12.42 -7.58 5.03
N TYR A 72 12.87 -6.57 4.27
CA TYR A 72 12.23 -5.27 4.26
C TYR A 72 10.81 -5.32 3.71
N ALA A 73 10.62 -5.98 2.56
CA ALA A 73 9.29 -6.16 1.98
C ALA A 73 8.38 -6.98 2.90
N GLY A 74 8.92 -7.98 3.61
CA GLY A 74 8.21 -8.72 4.64
C GLY A 74 7.84 -7.90 5.89
N TRP A 75 8.68 -6.93 6.27
CA TRP A 75 8.33 -5.97 7.32
C TRP A 75 7.16 -5.08 6.89
N LEU A 76 7.17 -4.53 5.66
CA LEU A 76 6.01 -3.81 5.12
C LEU A 76 4.77 -4.71 5.05
N TYR A 77 4.99 -5.99 4.74
CA TYR A 77 3.93 -6.98 4.78
C TYR A 77 3.35 -7.06 6.20
N ASN A 78 4.11 -7.42 7.22
CA ASN A 78 3.56 -7.67 8.55
C ASN A 78 3.13 -6.39 9.29
N GLU A 79 3.98 -5.37 9.34
CA GLU A 79 3.78 -4.19 10.19
C GLU A 79 2.89 -3.12 9.54
N LYS A 80 3.02 -2.94 8.23
CA LYS A 80 2.25 -1.94 7.48
C LYS A 80 1.04 -2.53 6.77
N LEU A 81 0.87 -3.85 6.79
CA LEU A 81 -0.19 -4.56 6.06
C LEU A 81 -0.23 -4.21 4.56
N ILE A 82 0.93 -3.88 3.99
CA ILE A 82 1.11 -3.59 2.56
C ILE A 82 1.52 -4.87 1.84
N ASN A 83 0.82 -5.20 0.77
CA ASN A 83 1.20 -6.29 -0.12
C ASN A 83 2.35 -5.81 -1.02
N ALA A 84 3.56 -5.80 -0.45
CA ALA A 84 4.78 -5.34 -1.10
C ALA A 84 5.43 -6.47 -1.92
N ALA A 85 5.89 -6.17 -3.12
CA ALA A 85 6.72 -7.10 -3.89
C ALA A 85 7.78 -6.36 -4.71
N VAL A 86 8.93 -7.01 -4.88
CA VAL A 86 9.99 -6.55 -5.79
C VAL A 86 10.18 -7.63 -6.85
N ILE A 87 10.15 -7.23 -8.10
CA ILE A 87 10.22 -8.17 -9.22
C ILE A 87 11.29 -7.64 -10.16
N THR A 88 12.31 -8.46 -10.45
CA THR A 88 13.31 -8.15 -11.46
C THR A 88 13.03 -8.97 -12.70
N VAL A 89 13.09 -8.38 -13.88
CA VAL A 89 12.82 -9.08 -15.15
C VAL A 89 13.74 -8.61 -16.27
N SER A 90 13.93 -9.50 -17.25
CA SER A 90 14.60 -9.17 -18.51
C SER A 90 13.69 -9.35 -19.74
N ASN A 91 12.42 -9.70 -19.51
CA ASN A 91 11.39 -9.85 -20.52
C ASN A 91 10.00 -9.58 -19.89
N LEU A 92 9.21 -8.71 -20.51
CA LEU A 92 7.87 -8.27 -20.14
C LEU A 92 6.76 -9.03 -20.89
N ASP A 93 7.12 -10.02 -21.71
CA ASP A 93 6.21 -10.84 -22.52
C ASP A 93 5.30 -9.99 -23.43
N GLY A 94 5.86 -8.91 -24.00
CA GLY A 94 5.15 -7.98 -24.88
C GLY A 94 4.15 -7.05 -24.17
N LYS A 95 4.20 -6.96 -22.84
CA LYS A 95 3.38 -6.04 -22.03
C LYS A 95 4.12 -4.74 -21.76
N THR A 96 3.37 -3.70 -21.41
CA THR A 96 3.97 -2.50 -20.83
C THR A 96 4.52 -2.84 -19.43
N PRO A 97 5.55 -2.14 -18.94
CA PRO A 97 6.07 -2.36 -17.58
C PRO A 97 4.98 -2.26 -16.50
N TYR A 98 4.09 -1.27 -16.62
CA TYR A 98 2.98 -1.08 -15.67
C TYR A 98 1.97 -2.24 -15.70
N ASP A 99 1.56 -2.69 -16.89
CA ASP A 99 0.63 -3.82 -17.02
C ASP A 99 1.25 -5.13 -16.51
N TYR A 100 2.56 -5.32 -16.73
CA TYR A 100 3.28 -6.46 -16.18
C TYR A 100 3.28 -6.43 -14.64
N ALA A 101 3.61 -5.29 -14.03
CA ALA A 101 3.59 -5.14 -12.57
C ALA A 101 2.19 -5.36 -11.97
N ALA A 102 1.14 -4.85 -12.64
CA ALA A 102 -0.24 -5.06 -12.25
C ALA A 102 -0.67 -6.54 -12.34
N GLU A 103 -0.26 -7.24 -13.40
CA GLU A 103 -0.52 -8.67 -13.58
C GLU A 103 0.18 -9.50 -12.49
N GLU A 104 1.44 -9.19 -12.18
CA GLU A 104 2.17 -9.88 -11.13
C GLU A 104 1.57 -9.64 -9.74
N PHE A 105 1.10 -8.42 -9.45
CA PHE A 105 0.30 -8.15 -8.25
C PHE A 105 -0.95 -9.04 -8.19
N GLY A 106 -1.62 -9.22 -9.33
CA GLY A 106 -2.73 -10.14 -9.50
C GLY A 106 -2.37 -11.60 -9.21
N LYS A 107 -1.20 -12.07 -9.63
CA LYS A 107 -0.74 -13.45 -9.39
C LYS A 107 -0.31 -13.69 -7.95
N ILE A 108 0.43 -12.74 -7.36
CA ILE A 108 1.04 -12.89 -6.04
C ILE A 108 0.00 -12.67 -4.93
N TYR A 109 -0.86 -11.67 -5.11
CA TYR A 109 -1.79 -11.19 -4.07
C TYR A 109 -3.25 -11.23 -4.47
N GLU A 110 -3.58 -11.90 -5.58
CA GLU A 110 -4.96 -12.02 -6.12
C GLU A 110 -5.61 -10.66 -6.41
N GLY A 111 -4.80 -9.61 -6.62
CA GLY A 111 -5.27 -8.24 -6.83
C GLY A 111 -5.92 -7.61 -5.59
N LYS A 112 -5.65 -8.14 -4.39
CA LYS A 112 -6.30 -7.70 -3.15
C LYS A 112 -5.36 -6.85 -2.30
N GLY A 113 -5.95 -5.92 -1.55
CA GLY A 113 -5.25 -5.14 -0.54
C GLY A 113 -4.50 -3.92 -1.08
N SER A 114 -3.84 -3.21 -0.18
CA SER A 114 -2.96 -2.08 -0.51
C SER A 114 -1.64 -2.63 -1.03
N GLY A 115 -1.35 -2.41 -2.30
CA GLY A 115 -0.19 -2.95 -3.00
C GLY A 115 0.90 -1.91 -3.21
N LEU A 116 2.15 -2.36 -3.10
CA LEU A 116 3.35 -1.64 -3.51
C LEU A 116 4.26 -2.61 -4.27
N VAL A 117 4.14 -2.63 -5.59
CA VAL A 117 4.96 -3.50 -6.45
C VAL A 117 6.01 -2.69 -7.16
N ILE A 118 7.26 -3.07 -6.96
CA ILE A 118 8.43 -2.49 -7.61
C ILE A 118 8.85 -3.44 -8.72
N LEU A 119 8.78 -2.97 -9.96
CA LEU A 119 9.29 -3.67 -11.13
C LEU A 119 10.62 -3.05 -11.56
N ILE A 120 11.68 -3.84 -11.51
CA ILE A 120 12.99 -3.50 -12.10
C ILE A 120 13.10 -4.25 -13.42
N ASN A 121 13.21 -3.52 -14.52
CA ASN A 121 13.02 -4.07 -15.85
C ASN A 121 14.19 -3.71 -16.78
N ASN A 122 14.91 -4.76 -17.21
CA ASN A 122 16.06 -4.63 -18.10
C ASN A 122 15.68 -4.65 -19.61
N GLU A 123 14.40 -4.83 -19.97
CA GLU A 123 13.97 -4.85 -21.38
C GLU A 123 13.83 -3.44 -21.95
N THR A 124 13.19 -2.54 -21.20
CA THR A 124 12.96 -1.15 -21.65
C THR A 124 13.71 -0.11 -20.84
N ASP A 125 14.48 -0.54 -19.82
CA ASP A 125 15.14 0.31 -18.82
C ASP A 125 14.16 1.28 -18.10
N GLU A 126 12.87 0.91 -18.07
CA GLU A 126 11.81 1.65 -17.40
C GLU A 126 11.36 0.88 -16.16
N ASP A 127 11.85 1.31 -15.00
CA ASP A 127 11.42 0.81 -13.70
C ASP A 127 10.08 1.44 -13.32
N VAL A 128 9.17 0.63 -12.77
CA VAL A 128 7.80 1.08 -12.45
C VAL A 128 7.43 0.72 -11.02
N ILE A 129 6.67 1.63 -10.40
CA ILE A 129 5.98 1.38 -9.14
C ILE A 129 4.49 1.27 -9.40
N TYR A 130 3.94 0.08 -9.19
CA TYR A 130 2.50 -0.16 -9.20
C TYR A 130 1.96 -0.04 -7.77
N LYS A 131 0.89 0.74 -7.60
CA LYS A 131 0.29 1.04 -6.28
C LYS A 131 -1.22 0.83 -6.30
N THR A 132 -1.77 0.30 -5.21
CA THR A 132 -3.22 0.20 -4.96
C THR A 132 -3.58 0.56 -3.53
N GLY A 133 -4.86 0.82 -3.26
CA GLY A 133 -5.36 1.08 -1.91
C GLY A 133 -4.66 2.27 -1.25
N ALA A 134 -4.26 2.10 0.02
CA ALA A 134 -3.60 3.14 0.80
C ALA A 134 -2.30 3.64 0.14
N CYS A 135 -1.54 2.75 -0.50
CA CYS A 135 -0.30 3.14 -1.19
C CYS A 135 -0.58 4.10 -2.35
N PHE A 136 -1.67 3.89 -3.09
CA PHE A 136 -2.07 4.80 -4.16
C PHE A 136 -2.51 6.16 -3.61
N SER A 137 -3.30 6.17 -2.53
CA SER A 137 -3.86 7.40 -1.96
C SER A 137 -2.84 8.26 -1.21
N VAL A 138 -1.81 7.65 -0.61
CA VAL A 138 -0.89 8.33 0.32
C VAL A 138 0.46 8.66 -0.33
N ILE A 139 0.97 7.81 -1.22
CA ILE A 139 2.25 8.06 -1.90
C ILE A 139 1.98 9.00 -3.08
N ASP A 140 2.22 10.30 -2.90
CA ASP A 140 2.07 11.29 -3.96
C ASP A 140 3.11 11.13 -5.08
N GLN A 141 2.81 11.73 -6.24
CA GLN A 141 3.66 11.64 -7.42
C GLN A 141 5.06 12.22 -7.18
N LYS A 142 5.16 13.35 -6.47
CA LYS A 142 6.44 14.02 -6.19
C LYS A 142 7.37 13.13 -5.36
N THR A 143 6.83 12.46 -4.37
CA THR A 143 7.54 11.54 -3.48
C THR A 143 8.00 10.31 -4.25
N GLN A 144 7.13 9.76 -5.10
CA GLN A 144 7.48 8.67 -6.01
C GLN A 144 8.59 9.05 -6.99
N ASP A 145 8.47 10.19 -7.68
CA ASP A 145 9.44 10.65 -8.68
C ASP A 145 10.82 10.88 -8.06
N ASN A 146 10.86 11.47 -6.86
CA ASN A 146 12.10 11.65 -6.11
C ASN A 146 12.75 10.30 -5.75
N ALA A 147 11.96 9.32 -5.30
CA ALA A 147 12.46 8.00 -4.96
C ALA A 147 12.99 7.25 -6.21
N LEU A 148 12.25 7.28 -7.32
CA LEU A 148 12.67 6.72 -8.60
C LEU A 148 13.97 7.37 -9.08
N PHE A 149 14.06 8.69 -9.09
CA PHE A 149 15.28 9.40 -9.53
C PHE A 149 16.54 8.92 -8.79
N TRP A 150 16.46 8.75 -7.47
CA TRP A 150 17.59 8.27 -6.68
C TRP A 150 17.83 6.77 -6.85
N ALA A 151 16.77 5.97 -6.92
CA ALA A 151 16.88 4.53 -7.16
C ALA A 151 17.53 4.24 -8.52
N THR A 152 17.15 4.95 -9.58
CA THR A 152 17.76 4.83 -10.91
C THR A 152 19.26 5.10 -10.87
N LYS A 153 19.73 6.10 -10.11
CA LYS A 153 21.17 6.34 -9.93
C LYS A 153 21.88 5.19 -9.24
N ASP A 154 21.26 4.59 -8.24
CA ASP A 154 21.80 3.45 -7.52
C ASP A 154 21.82 2.21 -8.44
N PHE A 155 20.77 1.97 -9.23
CA PHE A 155 20.71 0.89 -10.24
C PHE A 155 21.77 1.03 -11.34
N VAL A 156 21.96 2.23 -11.89
CA VAL A 156 23.03 2.51 -12.86
C VAL A 156 24.42 2.25 -12.25
N SER A 157 24.58 2.47 -10.95
CA SER A 157 25.80 2.18 -10.21
C SER A 157 25.91 0.71 -9.76
N LYS A 158 24.95 -0.14 -10.14
CA LYS A 158 24.81 -1.55 -9.74
C LYS A 158 24.59 -1.78 -8.25
N ASP A 159 24.17 -0.75 -7.52
CA ASP A 159 23.77 -0.86 -6.12
C ASP A 159 22.26 -1.15 -6.03
N TYR A 160 21.88 -2.36 -6.49
CA TYR A 160 20.48 -2.76 -6.59
C TYR A 160 19.78 -2.83 -5.24
N ARG A 161 20.48 -3.27 -4.19
CA ARG A 161 19.94 -3.30 -2.83
C ARG A 161 19.48 -1.92 -2.40
N LYS A 162 20.35 -0.92 -2.50
CA LYS A 162 20.05 0.44 -2.08
C LYS A 162 18.92 1.05 -2.91
N GLY A 163 18.95 0.86 -4.23
CA GLY A 163 17.88 1.32 -5.10
C GLY A 163 16.52 0.70 -4.74
N ILE A 164 16.45 -0.62 -4.53
CA ILE A 164 15.23 -1.32 -4.09
C ILE A 164 14.74 -0.78 -2.75
N MET A 165 15.64 -0.63 -1.77
CA MET A 165 15.27 -0.17 -0.44
C MET A 165 14.71 1.26 -0.45
N ARG A 166 15.24 2.16 -1.29
CA ARG A 166 14.64 3.50 -1.48
C ARG A 166 13.20 3.43 -1.97
N LEU A 167 12.90 2.50 -2.88
CA LEU A 167 11.55 2.34 -3.40
C LEU A 167 10.63 1.69 -2.37
N LEU A 168 11.11 0.71 -1.61
CA LEU A 168 10.35 0.09 -0.51
C LEU A 168 10.06 1.10 0.61
N GLN A 169 10.95 2.06 0.87
CA GLN A 169 10.75 3.13 1.85
C GLN A 169 9.52 3.98 1.58
N LEU A 170 9.01 4.02 0.34
CA LEU A 170 7.73 4.67 0.04
C LEU A 170 6.59 4.08 0.87
N GLY A 171 6.63 2.78 1.19
CA GLY A 171 5.63 2.14 2.05
C GLY A 171 5.63 2.66 3.49
N GLU A 172 6.68 3.34 3.95
CA GLU A 172 6.72 3.91 5.30
C GLU A 172 5.84 5.14 5.47
N VAL A 173 5.56 5.86 4.38
CA VAL A 173 4.69 7.04 4.40
C VAL A 173 3.23 6.63 4.62
N CYS A 174 2.90 5.36 4.38
CA CYS A 174 1.57 4.83 4.64
C CYS A 174 1.29 4.77 6.17
N PRO A 175 0.03 5.03 6.58
CA PRO A 175 -0.38 4.98 7.98
C PRO A 175 -0.14 3.58 8.58
N SER A 176 0.07 3.53 9.89
CA SER A 176 0.28 2.26 10.62
C SER A 176 -1.04 1.68 11.15
N HIS A 177 -2.02 2.52 11.47
CA HIS A 177 -3.29 2.13 12.10
C HIS A 177 -4.48 2.19 11.13
N ILE A 178 -4.32 2.79 9.94
CA ILE A 178 -5.35 2.87 8.89
C ILE A 178 -4.89 2.16 7.61
N ILE A 179 -5.50 1.02 7.31
CA ILE A 179 -5.29 0.25 6.08
C ILE A 179 -6.51 0.43 5.17
N ASP A 180 -6.48 1.47 4.34
CA ASP A 180 -7.58 1.84 3.45
C ASP A 180 -7.47 1.21 2.06
N ASN A 181 -7.76 -0.09 1.98
CA ASN A 181 -7.77 -0.82 0.71
C ASN A 181 -8.90 -0.37 -0.22
N ALA A 182 -10.00 0.16 0.33
CA ALA A 182 -11.16 0.61 -0.44
C ALA A 182 -11.11 2.08 -0.85
N GLN A 183 -10.10 2.83 -0.37
CA GLN A 183 -9.89 4.25 -0.67
C GLN A 183 -11.12 5.11 -0.31
N VAL A 184 -11.68 4.86 0.88
CA VAL A 184 -12.88 5.57 1.36
C VAL A 184 -12.57 6.81 2.20
N PHE A 185 -11.31 7.00 2.59
CA PHE A 185 -10.88 8.15 3.37
C PHE A 185 -10.00 9.08 2.55
N GLU A 186 -10.33 10.37 2.62
CA GLU A 186 -9.46 11.45 2.15
C GLU A 186 -8.22 11.60 3.05
N TYR A 187 -7.14 12.16 2.52
CA TYR A 187 -5.84 12.28 3.22
C TYR A 187 -5.95 12.90 4.62
N ASP A 188 -6.62 14.05 4.75
CA ASP A 188 -6.76 14.74 6.05
C ASP A 188 -7.53 13.89 7.08
N ARG A 189 -8.50 13.09 6.60
CA ARG A 189 -9.28 12.18 7.44
C ARG A 189 -8.43 10.98 7.88
N VAL A 190 -7.60 10.45 6.99
CA VAL A 190 -6.62 9.41 7.33
C VAL A 190 -5.67 9.91 8.42
N ALA A 191 -5.08 11.10 8.25
CA ALA A 191 -4.16 11.67 9.23
C ALA A 191 -4.83 11.89 10.61
N ALA A 192 -6.07 12.39 10.63
CA ALA A 192 -6.82 12.59 11.86
C ALA A 192 -7.16 11.25 12.56
N LEU A 193 -7.61 10.24 11.80
CA LEU A 193 -7.94 8.92 12.33
C LEU A 193 -6.70 8.17 12.81
N GLU A 194 -5.59 8.24 12.08
CA GLU A 194 -4.31 7.63 12.47
C GLU A 194 -3.87 8.13 13.86
N LYS A 195 -3.90 9.45 14.06
CA LYS A 195 -3.58 10.05 15.37
C LYS A 195 -4.55 9.64 16.47
N ALA A 196 -5.83 9.52 16.14
CA ALA A 196 -6.86 9.14 17.09
C ALA A 196 -6.73 7.67 17.53
N LEU A 197 -6.55 6.75 16.58
CA LEU A 197 -6.32 5.33 16.86
C LEU A 197 -5.02 5.11 17.64
N ALA A 198 -3.93 5.80 17.27
CA ALA A 198 -2.67 5.75 18.01
C ALA A 198 -2.78 6.29 19.45
N SER A 199 -3.86 7.00 19.80
CA SER A 199 -4.11 7.51 21.15
C SER A 199 -4.99 6.61 22.02
N CYS A 200 -5.55 5.53 21.44
CA CYS A 200 -6.31 4.53 22.19
C CYS A 200 -5.40 3.81 23.20
N LYS A 201 -5.99 3.30 24.28
CA LYS A 201 -5.23 2.52 25.28
C LYS A 201 -4.74 1.17 24.73
N SER A 202 -5.55 0.55 23.88
CA SER A 202 -5.19 -0.66 23.14
C SER A 202 -4.55 -0.25 21.80
N ASP A 203 -3.67 -1.10 21.26
CA ASP A 203 -3.26 -0.98 19.86
C ASP A 203 -4.45 -1.36 18.97
N VAL A 204 -4.84 -0.46 18.07
CA VAL A 204 -6.03 -0.60 17.23
C VAL A 204 -5.67 -0.31 15.79
N THR A 205 -5.92 -1.26 14.90
CA THR A 205 -5.71 -1.11 13.45
C THR A 205 -7.04 -1.28 12.74
N LEU A 206 -7.37 -0.36 11.83
CA LEU A 206 -8.54 -0.38 10.98
C LEU A 206 -8.20 -0.88 9.58
N LEU A 207 -8.92 -1.88 9.11
CA LEU A 207 -8.98 -2.33 7.72
C LEU A 207 -10.25 -1.80 7.06
N ALA A 208 -10.15 -0.86 6.14
CA ALA A 208 -11.26 -0.48 5.26
C ALA A 208 -11.11 -1.21 3.92
N THR A 209 -12.11 -1.98 3.55
CA THR A 209 -12.02 -2.89 2.39
C THR A 209 -13.35 -3.04 1.66
N LEU A 210 -13.29 -3.68 0.51
CA LEU A 210 -14.43 -4.08 -0.30
C LEU A 210 -14.34 -5.59 -0.50
N ASN A 211 -15.06 -6.37 0.32
CA ASN A 211 -14.99 -7.82 0.20
C ASN A 211 -15.86 -8.34 -0.96
N GLY A 212 -15.23 -8.49 -2.13
CA GLY A 212 -15.85 -9.07 -3.32
C GLY A 212 -15.96 -10.61 -3.31
N SER A 213 -15.29 -11.29 -2.37
CA SER A 213 -15.01 -12.73 -2.43
C SER A 213 -16.06 -13.61 -1.75
N SER A 214 -15.86 -14.93 -1.81
CA SER A 214 -16.65 -15.92 -1.05
C SER A 214 -16.16 -16.11 0.39
N VAL A 215 -15.01 -15.56 0.75
CA VAL A 215 -14.44 -15.65 2.11
C VAL A 215 -15.21 -14.70 3.03
N LYS A 216 -15.54 -15.14 4.24
CA LYS A 216 -16.28 -14.33 5.20
C LYS A 216 -15.41 -13.20 5.76
N ASN A 217 -16.05 -12.10 6.14
CA ASN A 217 -15.37 -10.93 6.70
C ASN A 217 -14.59 -11.28 7.98
N GLU A 218 -15.13 -12.17 8.81
CA GLU A 218 -14.48 -12.62 10.05
C GLU A 218 -13.18 -13.38 9.78
N ASP A 219 -13.15 -14.19 8.72
CA ASP A 219 -11.97 -14.98 8.36
C ASP A 219 -10.89 -14.06 7.76
N ILE A 220 -11.28 -13.15 6.86
CA ILE A 220 -10.37 -12.12 6.32
C ILE A 220 -9.79 -11.28 7.46
N LEU A 221 -10.63 -10.83 8.40
CA LEU A 221 -10.18 -9.99 9.49
C LEU A 221 -9.18 -10.71 10.40
N LYS A 222 -9.41 -12.00 10.67
CA LYS A 222 -8.48 -12.84 11.44
C LYS A 222 -7.15 -13.03 10.73
N ASP A 223 -7.14 -13.19 9.41
CA ASP A 223 -5.91 -13.32 8.65
C ASP A 223 -5.06 -12.05 8.72
N TYR A 224 -5.68 -10.88 8.57
CA TYR A 224 -4.99 -9.59 8.76
C TYR A 224 -4.54 -9.39 10.21
N TYR A 225 -5.37 -9.77 11.20
CA TYR A 225 -5.01 -9.70 12.61
C TYR A 225 -3.76 -10.53 12.90
N LYS A 226 -3.70 -11.79 12.47
CA LYS A 226 -2.55 -12.68 12.72
C LYS A 226 -1.26 -12.16 12.09
N ARG A 227 -1.39 -11.48 10.95
CA ARG A 227 -0.29 -10.82 10.25
C ARG A 227 0.24 -9.61 11.02
N ARG A 228 -0.65 -8.73 11.50
CA ARG A 228 -0.29 -7.50 12.24
C ARG A 228 0.15 -7.76 13.68
N TYR A 229 -0.60 -8.61 14.37
CA TYR A 229 -0.49 -8.89 15.80
C TYR A 229 -0.04 -10.33 16.01
N SER A 230 1.13 -10.68 15.48
CA SER A 230 1.70 -12.03 15.56
C SER A 230 1.89 -12.54 17.00
N LEU A 231 1.99 -11.62 17.97
CA LEU A 231 2.07 -11.90 19.41
C LEU A 231 0.72 -11.83 20.14
N GLY A 232 -0.40 -11.62 19.43
CA GLY A 232 -1.76 -11.64 19.98
C GLY A 232 -2.20 -10.37 20.72
N ASN A 233 -1.45 -9.26 20.63
CA ASN A 233 -1.76 -8.03 21.36
C ASN A 233 -2.34 -6.97 20.42
N GLY A 234 -3.67 -6.77 20.45
CA GLY A 234 -4.31 -5.67 19.74
C GLY A 234 -5.78 -5.89 19.41
N ILE A 235 -6.38 -4.91 18.75
CA ILE A 235 -7.72 -4.98 18.19
C ILE A 235 -7.61 -4.64 16.70
N MET A 236 -8.18 -5.50 15.87
CA MET A 236 -8.30 -5.27 14.43
C MET A 236 -9.76 -4.99 14.11
N LEU A 237 -10.02 -3.83 13.51
CA LEU A 237 -11.35 -3.40 13.05
C LEU A 237 -11.45 -3.63 11.54
N MET A 238 -12.64 -3.96 11.05
CA MET A 238 -12.91 -4.02 9.61
C MET A 238 -14.14 -3.20 9.28
N ILE A 239 -14.01 -2.31 8.30
CA ILE A 239 -15.14 -1.76 7.55
C ILE A 239 -15.19 -2.50 6.21
N ASP A 240 -16.29 -3.22 5.97
CA ASP A 240 -16.59 -3.75 4.65
C ASP A 240 -17.59 -2.82 3.96
N THR A 241 -17.09 -2.08 2.98
CA THR A 241 -17.84 -1.09 2.20
C THR A 241 -18.93 -1.73 1.34
N LYS A 242 -18.79 -3.02 1.01
CA LYS A 242 -19.77 -3.75 0.20
C LYS A 242 -20.98 -4.19 1.01
N SER A 243 -20.77 -4.81 2.17
CA SER A 243 -21.86 -5.22 3.07
C SER A 243 -22.43 -4.05 3.86
N GLY A 244 -21.67 -2.97 4.03
CA GLY A 244 -22.03 -1.85 4.91
C GLY A 244 -21.87 -2.18 6.39
N SER A 245 -21.01 -3.15 6.75
CA SER A 245 -20.82 -3.61 8.13
C SER A 245 -19.48 -3.18 8.72
N MET A 246 -19.46 -2.99 10.04
CA MET A 246 -18.23 -2.89 10.81
C MET A 246 -18.11 -4.04 11.82
N ILE A 247 -16.99 -4.75 11.81
CA ILE A 247 -16.70 -5.85 12.75
C ILE A 247 -15.35 -5.61 13.43
N ALA A 248 -15.11 -6.30 14.54
CA ALA A 248 -13.84 -6.28 15.25
C ALA A 248 -13.39 -7.69 15.61
N TYR A 249 -12.08 -7.86 15.75
CA TYR A 249 -11.45 -9.08 16.23
C TYR A 249 -10.28 -8.77 17.16
N SER A 250 -10.16 -9.58 18.20
CA SER A 250 -9.03 -9.67 19.11
C SER A 250 -8.98 -11.11 19.64
N ASP A 251 -7.80 -11.60 20.00
CA ASP A 251 -7.70 -12.87 20.74
C ASP A 251 -8.21 -12.75 22.17
N GLU A 252 -8.20 -11.52 22.72
CA GLU A 252 -8.86 -11.21 23.98
C GLU A 252 -10.36 -10.96 23.79
N LYS A 253 -11.13 -11.21 24.85
CA LYS A 253 -12.56 -10.93 24.84
C LYS A 253 -12.80 -9.42 24.72
N LEU A 254 -13.55 -9.02 23.70
CA LEU A 254 -13.97 -7.62 23.53
C LEU A 254 -14.82 -7.15 24.71
N SER A 255 -14.65 -5.88 25.10
CA SER A 255 -15.46 -5.29 26.17
C SER A 255 -16.92 -5.12 25.71
N SER A 256 -17.87 -5.20 26.65
CA SER A 256 -19.29 -4.99 26.35
C SER A 256 -19.58 -3.59 25.78
N GLY A 257 -18.77 -2.58 26.17
CA GLY A 257 -18.84 -1.24 25.62
C GLY A 257 -18.46 -1.20 24.14
N LEU A 258 -17.40 -1.93 23.75
CA LEU A 258 -16.99 -2.05 22.35
C LEU A 258 -18.03 -2.82 21.52
N GLU A 259 -18.58 -3.93 22.04
CA GLU A 259 -19.64 -4.68 21.38
C GLU A 259 -20.89 -3.82 21.13
N ALA A 260 -21.25 -2.94 22.07
CA ALA A 260 -22.35 -1.99 21.89
C ALA A 260 -22.01 -0.93 20.83
N ALA A 261 -20.81 -0.35 20.88
CA ALA A 261 -20.36 0.65 19.92
C ALA A 261 -20.29 0.12 18.47
N LEU A 262 -19.95 -1.16 18.28
CA LEU A 262 -19.94 -1.81 16.96
C LEU A 262 -21.32 -1.85 16.29
N LYS A 263 -22.41 -1.94 17.07
CA LYS A 263 -23.78 -1.89 16.53
C LYS A 263 -24.09 -0.51 15.94
N ASP A 264 -23.74 0.54 16.69
CA ASP A 264 -23.92 1.91 16.24
C ASP A 264 -23.01 2.22 15.04
N ALA A 265 -21.74 1.80 15.10
CA ALA A 265 -20.77 1.97 14.03
C ALA A 265 -21.18 1.24 12.74
N THR A 266 -21.78 0.05 12.86
CA THR A 266 -22.37 -0.67 11.73
C THR A 266 -23.52 0.12 11.10
N ALA A 267 -24.40 0.72 11.90
CA ALA A 267 -25.48 1.55 11.39
C ALA A 267 -24.99 2.82 10.65
N LEU A 268 -23.86 3.39 11.08
CA LEU A 268 -23.19 4.50 10.39
C LEU A 268 -22.49 4.03 9.10
N THR A 269 -21.83 2.88 9.14
CA THR A 269 -21.18 2.26 7.97
C THR A 269 -22.18 1.96 6.86
N ALA A 270 -23.37 1.46 7.20
CA ALA A 270 -24.46 1.23 6.24
C ALA A 270 -24.95 2.52 5.56
N LYS A 271 -24.76 3.68 6.21
CA LYS A 271 -25.04 5.01 5.67
C LYS A 271 -23.84 5.65 4.97
N LYS A 272 -22.73 4.91 4.83
CA LYS A 272 -21.43 5.38 4.31
C LYS A 272 -20.78 6.49 5.14
N ASP A 273 -21.17 6.64 6.40
CA ASP A 273 -20.48 7.50 7.35
C ASP A 273 -19.33 6.73 8.03
N TYR A 274 -18.28 6.46 7.26
CA TYR A 274 -17.14 5.67 7.73
C TYR A 274 -16.34 6.42 8.81
N PHE A 275 -16.16 7.73 8.66
CA PHE A 275 -15.43 8.54 9.66
C PHE A 275 -16.18 8.60 10.99
N GLY A 276 -17.51 8.77 10.95
CA GLY A 276 -18.36 8.70 12.15
C GLY A 276 -18.34 7.31 12.78
N ALA A 277 -18.37 6.25 11.98
CA ALA A 277 -18.30 4.86 12.47
C ALA A 277 -17.00 4.60 13.24
N VAL A 278 -15.84 5.01 12.72
CA VAL A 278 -14.55 4.82 13.41
C VAL A 278 -14.47 5.66 14.69
N ASN A 279 -14.93 6.91 14.65
CA ASN A 279 -14.97 7.76 15.86
C ASN A 279 -15.82 7.18 16.98
N LYS A 280 -16.92 6.50 16.65
CA LYS A 280 -17.76 5.82 17.64
C LYS A 280 -17.00 4.72 18.39
N ILE A 281 -16.07 4.05 17.71
CA ILE A 281 -15.20 3.04 18.32
C ILE A 281 -14.09 3.69 19.14
N ILE A 282 -13.44 4.74 18.62
CA ILE A 282 -12.40 5.49 19.33
C ILE A 282 -12.89 6.00 20.69
N GLU A 283 -14.12 6.53 20.74
CA GLU A 283 -14.75 7.05 21.96
C GLU A 283 -14.83 6.02 23.10
N VAL A 284 -15.04 4.74 22.78
CA VAL A 284 -15.14 3.67 23.81
C VAL A 284 -13.80 3.01 24.13
N LEU A 285 -12.76 3.26 23.34
CA LEU A 285 -11.40 2.77 23.56
C LEU A 285 -10.50 3.82 24.23
N ASP A 286 -11.12 4.82 24.86
CA ASP A 286 -10.47 5.95 25.52
C ASP A 286 -9.52 6.77 24.60
N GLY A 287 -9.73 6.70 23.29
CA GLY A 287 -8.95 7.49 22.33
C GLY A 287 -9.47 8.92 22.22
N LYS A 288 -8.58 9.84 21.81
CA LYS A 288 -8.98 11.21 21.48
C LYS A 288 -9.73 11.20 20.16
N LYS A 289 -10.97 11.67 20.17
CA LYS A 289 -11.82 11.77 18.97
C LYS A 289 -11.09 12.47 17.83
N ALA A 290 -11.18 11.89 16.63
CA ALA A 290 -10.66 12.53 15.42
C ALA A 290 -11.55 13.71 15.05
N SER A 291 -10.94 14.89 14.87
CA SER A 291 -11.59 16.14 14.44
C SER A 291 -11.24 16.47 13.01
#